data_AF-A0A976FRP2-F1
#
_entry.id   AF-A0A976FRP2-F1
#
_cell.length_a   1.000
_cell.length_b   1.000
_cell.length_c   1.000
_cell.angle_alpha   90.00
_cell.angle_beta   90.00
_cell.angle_gamma   90.00
#
_symmetry.space_group_name_H-M   'P 1'
#
loop_
_entity.id
_entity.type
_entity.pdbx_description
1 polymer ?
#
loop_
_entity_poly.entity_id
_entity_poly.type
_entity_poly.pdbx_seq_one_letter_code
_entity_poly.pdbx_strand_id
1 'polypeptide(L)'
;MAISRHHLTILEKNQLRAHHRERPDLTQEQLREWIHGNFGKWIGRSTIGKLVSTPDEVCANPLAKRVQSGRYPEMEAELFNYIMTMQSEEPGDEPLRDDHSICSEGPLWIKANEILKRTKGSNQSVSLGWVQRFKKRHGLHRSQRIVKKHRTMENALKDDGASDPILNTALEPKYEDASLFNCTPEDRRNEDEAIHDNVAMIPLAPKSGTMGPNVKRKHFVAANDILLLSHVLDTKPWTFANFMDGWQQVCDQLRQHVDFNLDKTAGACQARVVLLLDHLRAGNVMALQKSGTMDEYERKHELLLQVQAMVDAHNESQEQFRNQSGSFLRSSHITQHEAAVVKVGEVAAAIAATEAAGEVERDGQRRLDLLEIKMERELAEQRRYADEQVRQLERLQRAQLEAQQNQHAQLLAAIQQQQIMMLDLMKSVATNLKKD
;
A
#
# COMPACT_ATOMS: atom_id res chain seq x y z
N MET A 1 -26.79 -5.58 0.21
CA MET A 1 -25.47 -5.08 -0.22
C MET A 1 -25.05 -3.94 0.70
N ALA A 2 -23.76 -3.73 0.97
CA ALA A 2 -23.33 -2.62 1.82
C ALA A 2 -23.43 -1.29 1.04
N ILE A 3 -24.28 -0.37 1.50
CA ILE A 3 -24.43 0.95 0.88
C ILE A 3 -23.13 1.73 1.08
N SER A 4 -22.37 1.91 -0.01
CA SER A 4 -21.13 2.66 0.00
C SER A 4 -21.43 4.14 0.26
N ARG A 5 -20.95 4.69 1.37
CA ARG A 5 -21.17 6.10 1.70
C ARG A 5 -20.44 6.98 0.68
N HIS A 6 -21.19 7.78 -0.07
CA HIS A 6 -20.60 8.75 -1.00
C HIS A 6 -19.92 9.87 -0.20
N HIS A 7 -18.84 10.42 -0.76
CA HIS A 7 -18.04 11.47 -0.15
C HIS A 7 -17.72 12.53 -1.19
N LEU A 8 -17.95 13.80 -0.84
CA LEU A 8 -17.55 14.94 -1.67
C LEU A 8 -16.05 15.22 -1.57
N THR A 9 -15.50 15.77 -2.64
CA THR A 9 -14.21 16.47 -2.63
C THR A 9 -14.38 17.87 -2.03
N ILE A 10 -13.27 18.52 -1.67
CA ILE A 10 -13.27 19.90 -1.15
C ILE A 10 -13.84 20.87 -2.18
N LEU A 11 -13.52 20.69 -3.46
CA LEU A 11 -14.10 21.45 -4.58
C LEU A 11 -15.63 21.34 -4.62
N GLU A 12 -16.15 20.11 -4.60
CA GLU A 12 -17.59 19.84 -4.67
C GLU A 12 -18.35 20.43 -3.47
N LYS A 13 -17.74 20.41 -2.28
CA LYS A 13 -18.30 21.09 -1.09
C LYS A 13 -18.33 22.61 -1.26
N ASN A 14 -17.25 23.21 -1.77
CA ASN A 14 -17.18 24.67 -1.98
C ASN A 14 -18.15 25.11 -3.08
N GLN A 15 -18.35 24.30 -4.14
CA GLN A 15 -19.37 24.52 -5.15
C GLN A 15 -20.79 24.47 -4.55
N LEU A 16 -21.08 23.50 -3.66
CA LEU A 16 -22.33 23.45 -2.91
C LEU A 16 -22.54 24.70 -2.02
N ARG A 17 -21.48 25.18 -1.35
CA ARG A 17 -21.51 26.41 -0.53
C ARG A 17 -21.73 27.66 -1.38
N ALA A 18 -21.16 27.74 -2.58
CA ALA A 18 -21.40 28.83 -3.53
C ALA A 18 -22.86 28.82 -4.00
N HIS A 19 -23.36 27.66 -4.44
CA HIS A 19 -24.75 27.49 -4.89
C HIS A 19 -25.78 27.87 -3.82
N HIS A 20 -25.55 27.50 -2.56
CA HIS A 20 -26.42 27.94 -1.45
C HIS A 20 -26.26 29.42 -1.08
N ARG A 21 -25.08 30.03 -1.26
CA ARG A 21 -24.93 31.49 -1.08
C ARG A 21 -25.71 32.28 -2.12
N GLU A 22 -25.78 31.77 -3.35
CA GLU A 22 -26.57 32.34 -4.44
C GLU A 22 -28.08 32.10 -4.25
N ARG A 23 -28.47 31.02 -3.56
CA ARG A 23 -29.86 30.59 -3.35
C ARG A 23 -30.08 30.06 -1.92
N PRO A 24 -30.15 30.96 -0.91
CA PRO A 24 -30.28 30.60 0.50
C PRO A 24 -31.69 30.10 0.90
N ASP A 25 -32.64 30.16 -0.04
CA ASP A 25 -34.01 29.67 0.04
C ASP A 25 -34.13 28.16 -0.24
N LEU A 26 -33.09 27.53 -0.80
CA LEU A 26 -33.12 26.12 -1.15
C LEU A 26 -33.16 25.19 0.07
N THR A 27 -34.10 24.25 0.06
CA THR A 27 -34.20 23.21 1.08
C THR A 27 -33.03 22.22 0.99
N GLN A 28 -32.75 21.53 2.10
CA GLN A 28 -31.72 20.48 2.15
C GLN A 28 -31.98 19.32 1.18
N GLU A 29 -33.23 19.11 0.74
CA GLU A 29 -33.59 18.09 -0.24
C GLU A 29 -33.27 18.54 -1.67
N GLN A 30 -33.62 19.77 -2.05
CA GLN A 30 -33.26 20.35 -3.35
C GLN A 30 -31.73 20.45 -3.52
N LEU A 31 -31.00 20.79 -2.46
CA LEU A 31 -29.53 20.71 -2.45
C LEU A 31 -29.02 19.27 -2.62
N ARG A 32 -29.73 18.26 -2.09
CA ARG A 32 -29.38 16.83 -2.27
C ARG A 32 -29.55 16.39 -3.71
N GLU A 33 -30.65 16.80 -4.34
CA GLU A 33 -30.95 16.56 -5.75
C GLU A 33 -29.94 17.26 -6.66
N TRP A 34 -29.55 18.49 -6.35
CA TRP A 34 -28.51 19.22 -7.08
C TRP A 34 -27.14 18.50 -7.00
N ILE A 35 -26.72 18.04 -5.83
CA ILE A 35 -25.49 17.22 -5.67
C ILE A 35 -25.59 15.92 -6.49
N HIS A 36 -26.76 15.29 -6.52
CA HIS A 36 -26.97 14.08 -7.30
C HIS A 36 -26.87 14.35 -8.81
N GLY A 37 -27.56 15.38 -9.32
CA GLY A 37 -27.53 15.77 -10.72
C GLY A 37 -26.15 16.26 -11.20
N ASN A 38 -25.41 16.97 -10.36
CA ASN A 38 -24.13 17.57 -10.75
C ASN A 38 -22.91 16.65 -10.50
N PHE A 39 -22.99 15.68 -9.58
CA PHE A 39 -21.85 14.84 -9.19
C PHE A 39 -22.14 13.33 -9.09
N GLY A 40 -23.38 12.87 -9.32
CA GLY A 40 -23.76 11.46 -9.23
C GLY A 40 -23.66 10.86 -7.81
N LYS A 41 -23.85 11.67 -6.76
CA LYS A 41 -23.59 11.27 -5.36
C LYS A 41 -24.79 11.53 -4.45
N TRP A 42 -25.31 10.48 -3.81
CA TRP A 42 -26.32 10.62 -2.76
C TRP A 42 -25.69 10.84 -1.38
N ILE A 43 -26.14 11.89 -0.69
CA ILE A 43 -25.61 12.33 0.61
C ILE A 43 -26.76 12.58 1.57
N GLY A 44 -26.61 12.19 2.84
CA GLY A 44 -27.66 12.41 3.84
C GLY A 44 -27.92 13.90 4.11
N ARG A 45 -29.20 14.28 4.22
CA ARG A 45 -29.68 15.65 4.52
C ARG A 45 -28.90 16.33 5.66
N SER A 46 -28.66 15.62 6.77
CA SER A 46 -27.89 16.10 7.93
C SER A 46 -26.41 16.41 7.63
N THR A 47 -25.84 15.87 6.56
CA THR A 47 -24.50 16.21 6.09
C THR A 47 -24.52 17.50 5.26
N ILE A 48 -25.56 17.69 4.44
CA ILE A 48 -25.74 18.91 3.64
C ILE A 48 -25.90 20.13 4.54
N GLY A 49 -26.75 20.06 5.56
CA GLY A 49 -26.91 21.15 6.54
C GLY A 49 -25.58 21.55 7.19
N LYS A 50 -24.73 20.58 7.56
CA LYS A 50 -23.38 20.83 8.12
C LYS A 50 -22.38 21.39 7.11
N LEU A 51 -22.48 21.01 5.84
CA LEU A 51 -21.60 21.52 4.78
C LEU A 51 -21.94 22.97 4.43
N VAL A 52 -23.23 23.30 4.39
CA VAL A 52 -23.74 24.66 4.14
C VAL A 52 -23.43 25.60 5.30
N SER A 53 -23.54 25.12 6.56
CA SER A 53 -23.25 25.93 7.75
C SER A 53 -21.75 26.11 8.04
N THR A 54 -20.86 25.50 7.26
CA THR A 54 -19.41 25.63 7.44
C THR A 54 -18.80 26.53 6.36
N PRO A 55 -17.80 27.37 6.71
CA PRO A 55 -17.13 28.24 5.74
C PRO A 55 -16.37 27.43 4.69
N ASP A 56 -15.98 28.12 3.60
CA ASP A 56 -15.24 27.51 2.49
C ASP A 56 -13.95 26.82 2.97
N GLU A 57 -13.75 25.58 2.53
CA GLU A 57 -12.58 24.78 2.89
C GLU A 57 -11.42 25.13 1.95
N VAL A 58 -10.41 25.85 2.47
CA VAL A 58 -9.16 26.12 1.75
C VAL A 58 -8.21 24.93 1.92
N CYS A 59 -7.83 24.29 0.82
CA CYS A 59 -6.86 23.20 0.81
C CYS A 59 -6.07 23.19 -0.50
N ALA A 60 -4.78 22.89 -0.42
CA ALA A 60 -3.89 22.80 -1.57
C ALA A 60 -4.41 21.82 -2.64
N ASN A 61 -4.95 20.66 -2.25
CA ASN A 61 -5.56 19.72 -3.17
C ASN A 61 -7.11 19.84 -3.16
N PRO A 62 -7.73 20.46 -4.19
CA PRO A 62 -9.19 20.59 -4.29
C PRO A 62 -9.93 19.24 -4.45
N LEU A 63 -9.24 18.20 -4.96
CA LEU A 63 -9.79 16.85 -5.14
C LEU A 63 -9.68 15.97 -3.89
N ALA A 64 -9.08 16.46 -2.80
CA ALA A 64 -9.07 15.74 -1.53
C ALA A 64 -10.48 15.66 -0.91
N LYS A 65 -10.78 14.60 -0.15
CA LYS A 65 -12.08 14.40 0.54
C LYS A 65 -12.12 15.00 1.95
N ARG A 66 -10.97 15.40 2.49
CA ARG A 66 -10.78 15.95 3.83
C ARG A 66 -9.62 16.93 3.78
N VAL A 67 -9.75 18.07 4.46
CA VAL A 67 -8.62 18.96 4.71
C VAL A 67 -7.61 18.23 5.60
N GLN A 68 -6.36 18.15 5.16
CA GLN A 68 -5.24 17.67 5.96
C GLN A 68 -4.07 18.66 5.79
N SER A 69 -3.92 19.57 6.75
CA SER A 69 -2.76 20.45 6.85
C SER A 69 -1.61 19.73 7.56
N GLY A 70 -0.39 19.85 7.04
CA GLY A 70 0.82 19.53 7.80
C GLY A 70 1.36 20.74 8.56
N ARG A 71 2.61 20.62 9.03
CA ARG A 71 3.30 21.65 9.83
C ARG A 71 3.46 23.01 9.12
N TYR A 72 3.41 23.03 7.79
CA TYR A 72 3.71 24.22 6.98
C TYR A 72 2.69 24.38 5.84
N PRO A 73 1.43 24.78 6.12
CA PRO A 73 0.35 24.75 5.13
C PRO A 73 0.59 25.66 3.91
N GLU A 74 1.20 26.84 4.11
CA GLU A 74 1.53 27.78 3.02
C GLU A 74 2.55 27.18 2.04
N MET A 75 3.65 26.60 2.56
CA MET A 75 4.65 25.90 1.75
C MET A 75 4.05 24.68 1.04
N GLU A 76 3.14 23.95 1.70
CA GLU A 76 2.45 22.82 1.05
C GLU A 76 1.55 23.26 -0.10
N ALA A 77 0.89 24.42 -0.01
CA ALA A 77 0.10 24.98 -1.11
C ALA A 77 0.99 25.39 -2.30
N GLU A 78 2.09 26.09 -2.03
CA GLU A 78 3.02 26.51 -3.09
C GLU A 78 3.72 25.31 -3.76
N LEU A 79 4.18 24.34 -2.98
CA LEU A 79 4.79 23.11 -3.50
C LEU A 79 3.77 22.28 -4.29
N PHE A 80 2.50 22.24 -3.89
CA PHE A 80 1.46 21.56 -4.65
C PHE A 80 1.16 22.27 -5.97
N ASN A 81 1.05 23.61 -5.97
CA ASN A 81 0.86 24.40 -7.18
C ASN A 81 2.02 24.18 -8.18
N TYR A 82 3.27 24.19 -7.71
CA TYR A 82 4.44 23.87 -8.53
C TYR A 82 4.35 22.47 -9.19
N ILE A 83 3.81 21.48 -8.49
CA ILE A 83 3.60 20.14 -9.07
C ILE A 83 2.49 20.14 -10.13
N MET A 84 1.45 20.96 -9.96
CA MET A 84 0.35 21.08 -10.94
C MET A 84 0.79 21.84 -12.19
N THR A 85 1.60 22.91 -12.08
CA THR A 85 2.14 23.62 -13.26
C THR A 85 3.08 22.71 -14.06
N MET A 86 4.01 22.02 -13.39
CA MET A 86 4.90 21.03 -14.02
C MET A 86 4.14 19.84 -14.66
N GLN A 87 2.90 19.56 -14.24
CA GLN A 87 2.03 18.55 -14.88
C GLN A 87 1.18 19.10 -16.03
N SER A 88 1.08 20.43 -16.16
CA SER A 88 0.28 21.09 -17.20
C SER A 88 1.11 21.56 -18.39
N GLU A 89 2.44 21.65 -18.23
CA GLU A 89 3.39 22.10 -19.26
C GLU A 89 3.92 20.96 -20.15
N GLU A 90 3.63 19.69 -19.83
CA GLU A 90 3.99 18.51 -20.64
C GLU A 90 2.90 18.22 -21.69
N PRO A 91 3.14 18.43 -23.00
CA PRO A 91 2.13 18.26 -24.03
C PRO A 91 2.23 16.87 -24.66
N GLY A 92 1.49 15.89 -24.11
CA GLY A 92 1.41 14.56 -24.73
C GLY A 92 0.39 13.63 -24.09
N ASP A 93 -0.44 13.00 -24.92
CA ASP A 93 -1.42 11.94 -24.57
C ASP A 93 -0.75 10.59 -24.21
N GLU A 94 0.49 10.60 -23.69
CA GLU A 94 1.13 9.38 -23.17
C GLU A 94 0.72 9.11 -21.70
N PRO A 95 0.26 7.89 -21.37
CA PRO A 95 -0.18 7.56 -20.03
C PRO A 95 1.03 7.48 -19.07
N LEU A 96 1.22 8.54 -18.26
CA LEU A 96 2.27 8.73 -17.25
C LEU A 96 2.89 7.40 -16.75
N ARG A 97 4.09 7.08 -17.24
CA ARG A 97 4.94 6.03 -16.66
C ARG A 97 5.42 6.46 -15.27
N ASP A 98 5.47 5.52 -14.34
CA ASP A 98 5.84 5.76 -12.92
C ASP A 98 7.24 6.40 -12.75
N ASP A 99 8.10 6.32 -13.77
CA ASP A 99 9.48 6.79 -13.77
C ASP A 99 9.68 8.25 -14.26
N HIS A 100 8.62 8.99 -14.61
CA HIS A 100 8.77 10.41 -14.96
C HIS A 100 9.24 11.26 -13.76
N SER A 101 10.39 11.91 -13.93
CA SER A 101 11.25 12.49 -12.88
C SER A 101 10.57 13.45 -11.90
N ILE A 102 9.46 14.07 -12.29
CA ILE A 102 8.75 15.14 -11.56
C ILE A 102 8.21 14.66 -10.19
N CYS A 103 7.98 13.36 -9.99
CA CYS A 103 7.41 12.80 -8.75
C CYS A 103 8.43 12.13 -7.79
N SER A 104 9.72 12.16 -8.12
CA SER A 104 10.78 11.59 -7.29
C SER A 104 10.98 12.39 -5.98
N GLU A 105 11.39 11.72 -4.90
CA GLU A 105 11.32 12.32 -3.56
C GLU A 105 12.44 13.34 -3.28
N GLY A 106 13.59 13.20 -3.96
CA GLY A 106 14.71 14.13 -3.90
C GLY A 106 14.41 15.53 -4.44
N PRO A 107 14.00 15.69 -5.71
CA PRO A 107 13.65 17.00 -6.28
C PRO A 107 12.53 17.72 -5.53
N LEU A 108 11.50 16.98 -5.09
CA LEU A 108 10.44 17.52 -4.25
C LEU A 108 10.96 17.98 -2.88
N TRP A 109 11.92 17.27 -2.29
CA TRP A 109 12.59 17.67 -1.04
C TRP A 109 13.47 18.91 -1.22
N ILE A 110 14.20 19.01 -2.34
CA ILE A 110 14.98 20.22 -2.68
C ILE A 110 14.03 21.42 -2.79
N LYS A 111 12.97 21.32 -3.59
CA LYS A 111 12.01 22.41 -3.79
C LYS A 111 11.25 22.79 -2.51
N ALA A 112 10.86 21.82 -1.69
CA ALA A 112 10.25 22.08 -0.38
C ALA A 112 11.18 22.89 0.54
N ASN A 113 12.47 22.56 0.58
CA ASN A 113 13.46 23.29 1.37
C ASN A 113 13.80 24.67 0.80
N GLU A 114 13.80 24.84 -0.52
CA GLU A 114 13.92 26.15 -1.18
C GLU A 114 12.78 27.09 -0.73
N ILE A 115 11.53 26.63 -0.82
CA ILE A 115 10.34 27.37 -0.39
C ILE A 115 10.38 27.66 1.13
N LEU A 116 10.78 26.68 1.95
CA LEU A 116 10.92 26.86 3.40
C LEU A 116 11.97 27.93 3.75
N LYS A 117 13.15 27.87 3.12
CA LYS A 117 14.22 28.86 3.34
C LYS A 117 13.78 30.27 2.96
N ARG A 118 13.06 30.41 1.84
CA ARG A 118 12.50 31.70 1.40
C ARG A 118 11.44 32.27 2.36
N THR A 119 10.65 31.41 3.00
CA THR A 119 9.49 31.83 3.82
C THR A 119 9.76 31.90 5.33
N LYS A 120 10.72 31.12 5.86
CA LYS A 120 11.04 31.02 7.30
C LYS A 120 12.54 31.10 7.63
N GLY A 121 13.40 31.31 6.64
CA GLY A 121 14.86 31.47 6.81
C GLY A 121 15.66 30.16 6.84
N SER A 122 16.98 30.29 6.79
CA SER A 122 17.94 29.19 6.55
C SER A 122 17.99 28.10 7.64
N ASN A 123 17.43 28.35 8.82
CA ASN A 123 17.59 27.49 10.00
C ASN A 123 16.55 26.35 10.08
N GLN A 124 15.63 26.24 9.10
CA GLN A 124 14.64 25.17 9.06
C GLN A 124 14.75 24.36 7.78
N SER A 125 14.66 23.04 7.92
CA SER A 125 14.55 22.09 6.82
C SER A 125 13.45 21.06 7.10
N VAL A 126 12.89 20.48 6.03
CA VAL A 126 12.03 19.30 6.09
C VAL A 126 12.86 18.04 5.82
N SER A 127 12.45 16.89 6.35
CA SER A 127 13.06 15.60 6.04
C SER A 127 12.38 14.91 4.85
N LEU A 128 13.04 13.91 4.24
CA LEU A 128 12.44 13.12 3.16
C LEU A 128 11.12 12.44 3.59
N GLY A 129 11.04 11.98 4.84
CA GLY A 129 9.80 11.45 5.43
C GLY A 129 8.68 12.49 5.60
N TRP A 130 8.98 13.80 5.61
CA TRP A 130 7.94 14.83 5.49
C TRP A 130 7.37 14.89 4.07
N VAL A 131 8.22 14.76 3.04
CA VAL A 131 7.79 14.73 1.62
C VAL A 131 6.92 13.50 1.32
N GLN A 132 7.26 12.34 1.88
CA GLN A 132 6.40 11.15 1.79
C GLN A 132 5.02 11.39 2.41
N ARG A 133 4.96 12.04 3.59
CA ARG A 133 3.70 12.41 4.23
C ARG A 133 2.93 13.46 3.44
N PHE A 134 3.60 14.45 2.85
CA PHE A 134 3.01 15.42 1.91
C PHE A 134 2.38 14.72 0.70
N LYS A 135 3.13 13.85 0.00
CA LYS A 135 2.61 13.04 -1.13
C LYS A 135 1.40 12.20 -0.71
N LYS A 136 1.38 11.70 0.53
CA LYS A 136 0.24 10.92 1.08
C LYS A 136 -0.97 11.79 1.43
N ARG A 137 -0.79 12.99 2.00
CA ARG A 137 -1.87 13.96 2.28
C ARG A 137 -2.55 14.42 1.00
N HIS A 138 -1.76 14.81 0.00
CA HIS A 138 -2.25 15.42 -1.24
C HIS A 138 -2.52 14.40 -2.35
N GLY A 139 -2.61 13.10 -2.05
CA GLY A 139 -3.01 12.07 -3.03
C GLY A 139 -2.03 11.83 -4.20
N LEU A 140 -0.79 12.32 -4.09
CA LEU A 140 0.28 12.18 -5.08
C LEU A 140 1.09 10.88 -4.91
N HIS A 141 0.87 10.15 -3.81
CA HIS A 141 1.56 8.90 -3.50
C HIS A 141 1.11 7.73 -4.40
N ARG A 142 2.05 6.85 -4.79
CA ARG A 142 1.88 5.80 -5.83
C ARG A 142 0.62 4.94 -5.62
N SER A 143 0.44 4.40 -4.41
CA SER A 143 -0.73 3.54 -4.10
C SER A 143 -2.09 4.25 -4.19
N GLN A 144 -2.13 5.59 -4.13
CA GLN A 144 -3.37 6.36 -4.29
C GLN A 144 -3.67 6.69 -5.76
N ARG A 145 -2.64 6.80 -6.61
CA ARG A 145 -2.79 6.98 -8.06
C ARG A 145 -3.32 5.72 -8.75
N ILE A 146 -2.79 4.54 -8.38
CA ILE A 146 -3.23 3.25 -8.94
C ILE A 146 -4.73 3.00 -8.67
N VAL A 147 -5.21 3.29 -7.46
CA VAL A 147 -6.63 3.13 -7.08
C VAL A 147 -7.55 4.08 -7.85
N LYS A 148 -7.09 5.28 -8.23
CA LYS A 148 -7.86 6.16 -9.13
C LYS A 148 -7.98 5.55 -10.53
N LYS A 149 -6.88 5.05 -11.11
CA LYS A 149 -6.87 4.46 -12.47
C LYS A 149 -7.83 3.29 -12.60
N HIS A 150 -7.81 2.35 -11.65
CA HIS A 150 -8.74 1.20 -11.63
C HIS A 150 -10.21 1.65 -11.58
N ARG A 151 -10.52 2.64 -10.73
CA ARG A 151 -11.89 3.13 -10.55
C ARG A 151 -12.42 3.96 -11.74
N THR A 152 -11.54 4.63 -12.48
CA THR A 152 -11.90 5.29 -13.74
C THR A 152 -12.20 4.25 -14.83
N MET A 153 -11.38 3.20 -14.94
CA MET A 153 -11.63 2.12 -15.92
C MET A 153 -12.90 1.30 -15.60
N GLU A 154 -13.17 0.99 -14.33
CA GLU A 154 -14.42 0.32 -13.89
C GLU A 154 -15.69 1.15 -14.11
N ASN A 155 -15.56 2.48 -14.20
CA ASN A 155 -16.68 3.37 -14.51
C ASN A 155 -16.86 3.54 -16.02
N ALA A 156 -15.77 3.65 -16.79
CA ALA A 156 -15.84 3.74 -18.25
C ALA A 156 -16.44 2.46 -18.89
N LEU A 157 -16.13 1.27 -18.35
CA LEU A 157 -16.70 0.00 -18.82
C LEU A 157 -18.20 -0.21 -18.50
N LYS A 158 -18.89 0.81 -17.96
CA LYS A 158 -20.32 0.75 -17.60
C LYS A 158 -21.20 1.74 -18.35
N ASP A 159 -20.64 2.54 -19.25
CA ASP A 159 -21.35 3.61 -19.96
C ASP A 159 -21.59 3.30 -21.45
N ASP A 160 -20.90 2.30 -22.02
CA ASP A 160 -21.16 1.79 -23.38
C ASP A 160 -22.19 0.64 -23.32
N GLY A 161 -23.49 0.96 -23.43
CA GLY A 161 -24.52 -0.09 -23.44
C GLY A 161 -26.00 0.30 -23.40
N ALA A 162 -26.42 1.45 -23.94
CA ALA A 162 -27.86 1.75 -24.12
C ALA A 162 -28.13 2.80 -25.22
N SER A 163 -27.84 2.46 -26.48
CA SER A 163 -28.43 3.15 -27.64
C SER A 163 -29.47 2.23 -28.28
N ASP A 164 -30.75 2.55 -28.12
CA ASP A 164 -31.80 2.02 -28.99
C ASP A 164 -32.85 3.11 -29.28
N PRO A 165 -33.38 3.20 -30.52
CA PRO A 165 -34.15 4.34 -30.98
C PRO A 165 -35.66 4.25 -30.70
N ILE A 166 -36.32 5.40 -30.75
CA ILE A 166 -37.76 5.57 -30.63
C ILE A 166 -38.50 5.01 -31.86
N LEU A 167 -39.50 4.15 -31.65
CA LEU A 167 -40.68 4.09 -32.51
C LEU A 167 -41.90 3.50 -31.79
N ASN A 168 -43.04 4.20 -31.90
CA ASN A 168 -44.33 3.82 -31.31
C ASN A 168 -44.93 2.57 -32.00
N THR A 169 -45.77 1.82 -31.27
CA THR A 169 -47.19 1.56 -31.64
C THR A 169 -47.94 0.95 -30.44
N ALA A 170 -49.21 1.31 -30.28
CA ALA A 170 -50.06 0.92 -29.15
C ALA A 170 -50.55 -0.53 -29.21
N LEU A 171 -50.87 -1.10 -28.03
CA LEU A 171 -52.13 -1.83 -27.76
C LEU A 171 -52.22 -2.22 -26.27
N GLU A 172 -53.19 -1.60 -25.58
CA GLU A 172 -53.84 -2.19 -24.39
C GLU A 172 -54.80 -3.32 -24.85
N PRO A 173 -55.31 -4.25 -23.98
CA PRO A 173 -55.84 -3.92 -22.65
C PRO A 173 -55.72 -4.96 -21.51
N LYS A 174 -56.02 -4.48 -20.29
CA LYS A 174 -56.68 -5.17 -19.14
C LYS A 174 -56.10 -6.50 -18.59
N TYR A 175 -55.86 -6.50 -17.27
CA TYR A 175 -56.82 -7.12 -16.33
C TYR A 175 -56.75 -6.44 -14.94
N GLU A 176 -57.92 -6.38 -14.28
CA GLU A 176 -58.13 -5.91 -12.90
C GLU A 176 -57.58 -6.95 -11.90
N ASP A 177 -57.15 -6.63 -10.67
CA ASP A 177 -58.05 -6.36 -9.53
C ASP A 177 -57.32 -5.70 -8.33
N ALA A 178 -58.07 -5.25 -7.31
CA ALA A 178 -57.62 -4.33 -6.27
C ALA A 178 -57.63 -4.91 -4.84
N SER A 179 -56.73 -4.40 -3.99
CA SER A 179 -56.98 -4.01 -2.58
C SER A 179 -55.65 -3.54 -1.94
N LEU A 180 -55.47 -2.28 -1.53
CA LEU A 180 -56.00 -1.65 -0.31
C LEU A 180 -55.49 -2.30 1.00
N PHE A 181 -54.54 -1.65 1.69
CA PHE A 181 -54.88 -0.71 2.79
C PHE A 181 -53.69 0.18 3.20
N ASN A 182 -54.00 1.34 3.78
CA ASN A 182 -53.08 2.44 4.11
C ASN A 182 -52.75 2.55 5.63
N CYS A 183 -51.82 3.47 5.95
CA CYS A 183 -51.67 4.25 7.19
C CYS A 183 -50.85 3.70 8.40
N THR A 184 -49.59 4.17 8.50
CA THR A 184 -49.03 5.17 9.48
C THR A 184 -49.89 5.65 10.68
N PRO A 185 -49.32 6.35 11.71
CA PRO A 185 -47.97 6.33 12.32
C PRO A 185 -48.02 6.46 13.89
N GLU A 186 -46.97 7.06 14.52
CA GLU A 186 -46.83 7.50 15.95
C GLU A 186 -46.46 6.39 16.98
N ASP A 187 -45.85 6.66 18.15
CA ASP A 187 -45.46 7.92 18.83
C ASP A 187 -44.06 7.84 19.52
N ARG A 188 -43.62 8.96 20.09
CA ARG A 188 -42.30 9.35 20.64
C ARG A 188 -42.07 8.96 22.12
N ARG A 189 -40.78 8.86 22.50
CA ARG A 189 -40.07 9.46 23.68
C ARG A 189 -38.82 8.59 24.03
N ASN A 190 -37.57 9.11 24.07
CA ASN A 190 -36.92 9.93 25.13
C ASN A 190 -36.90 9.13 26.47
N GLU A 191 -35.78 8.83 27.16
CA GLU A 191 -34.76 9.68 27.80
C GLU A 191 -33.50 8.86 28.27
N ASP A 192 -32.57 9.48 28.99
CA ASP A 192 -31.16 9.07 29.19
C ASP A 192 -30.83 8.35 30.55
N GLU A 193 -29.52 8.09 30.75
CA GLU A 193 -28.77 7.86 32.01
C GLU A 193 -28.78 6.48 32.75
N ALA A 194 -27.70 5.72 32.51
CA ALA A 194 -26.63 5.29 33.43
C ALA A 194 -26.85 4.88 34.94
N ILE A 195 -25.94 3.98 35.38
CA ILE A 195 -25.39 3.73 36.75
C ILE A 195 -25.73 2.38 37.45
N HIS A 196 -24.68 1.51 37.48
CA HIS A 196 -24.20 0.55 38.50
C HIS A 196 -25.03 -0.63 39.11
N ASP A 197 -24.45 -1.82 38.89
CA ASP A 197 -24.01 -2.85 39.87
C ASP A 197 -24.87 -4.01 40.44
N ASN A 198 -24.18 -5.17 40.41
CA ASN A 198 -24.14 -6.34 41.32
C ASN A 198 -25.11 -7.55 41.21
N VAL A 199 -24.54 -8.60 40.58
CA VAL A 199 -24.37 -10.00 41.07
C VAL A 199 -25.60 -10.89 41.34
N ALA A 200 -25.73 -11.96 40.51
CA ALA A 200 -26.21 -13.30 40.89
C ALA A 200 -25.76 -14.39 39.88
N MET A 201 -25.81 -15.68 40.25
CA MET A 201 -25.03 -16.78 39.62
C MET A 201 -25.74 -18.17 39.74
N ILE A 202 -25.45 -19.25 38.99
CA ILE A 202 -24.45 -19.45 37.90
C ILE A 202 -25.07 -19.98 36.56
N PRO A 203 -25.51 -21.25 36.35
CA PRO A 203 -25.19 -21.89 35.06
C PRO A 203 -26.31 -22.67 34.32
N LEU A 204 -26.26 -22.74 32.98
CA LEU A 204 -26.05 -24.00 32.22
C LEU A 204 -26.09 -23.83 30.67
N ALA A 205 -25.18 -24.58 30.02
CA ALA A 205 -25.27 -25.21 28.70
C ALA A 205 -25.26 -24.36 27.39
N PRO A 206 -24.60 -24.86 26.31
CA PRO A 206 -24.25 -24.06 25.14
C PRO A 206 -25.32 -24.09 24.04
N LYS A 207 -25.63 -22.94 23.44
CA LYS A 207 -26.33 -22.90 22.16
C LYS A 207 -25.32 -22.94 21.02
N SER A 208 -25.30 -24.06 20.29
CA SER A 208 -24.54 -24.22 19.05
C SER A 208 -25.01 -23.19 18.02
N GLY A 209 -24.16 -22.20 17.73
CA GLY A 209 -24.43 -21.21 16.70
C GLY A 209 -24.32 -21.84 15.32
N THR A 210 -25.46 -22.11 14.67
CA THR A 210 -25.54 -22.56 13.28
C THR A 210 -24.70 -21.67 12.37
N MET A 211 -23.74 -22.25 11.63
CA MET A 211 -22.87 -21.48 10.75
C MET A 211 -23.66 -20.89 9.57
N GLY A 212 -23.81 -19.57 9.56
CA GLY A 212 -24.13 -18.83 8.34
C GLY A 212 -22.97 -18.86 7.33
N PRO A 213 -23.20 -18.45 6.07
CA PRO A 213 -22.20 -18.53 5.01
C PRO A 213 -20.93 -17.77 5.36
N ASN A 214 -19.77 -18.35 5.04
CA ASN A 214 -18.44 -17.94 5.51
C ASN A 214 -18.03 -16.53 5.04
N VAL A 215 -18.41 -15.51 5.81
CA VAL A 215 -17.92 -14.14 5.64
C VAL A 215 -16.45 -14.09 6.09
N LYS A 216 -15.53 -14.21 5.13
CA LYS A 216 -14.08 -14.09 5.35
C LYS A 216 -13.77 -12.88 6.24
N ARG A 217 -13.30 -13.13 7.46
CA ARG A 217 -12.92 -12.09 8.42
C ARG A 217 -11.70 -11.32 7.89
N LYS A 218 -11.58 -10.04 8.26
CA LYS A 218 -10.53 -9.15 7.73
C LYS A 218 -9.41 -8.85 8.73
N HIS A 219 -9.62 -9.12 10.02
CA HIS A 219 -8.71 -8.79 11.12
C HIS A 219 -8.36 -10.04 11.93
N PHE A 220 -7.19 -10.01 12.59
CA PHE A 220 -6.80 -11.02 13.57
C PHE A 220 -7.64 -10.89 14.84
N VAL A 221 -8.00 -12.03 15.43
CA VAL A 221 -8.63 -12.19 16.75
C VAL A 221 -7.75 -13.12 17.59
N ALA A 222 -8.00 -13.30 18.88
CA ALA A 222 -7.10 -14.06 19.75
C ALA A 222 -6.85 -15.51 19.28
N ALA A 223 -7.90 -16.29 18.95
CA ALA A 223 -7.74 -17.59 18.30
C ALA A 223 -6.82 -17.60 17.06
N ASN A 224 -6.89 -16.56 16.20
CA ASN A 224 -6.02 -16.46 15.02
C ASN A 224 -4.58 -16.10 15.39
N ASP A 225 -4.38 -15.31 16.46
CA ASP A 225 -3.05 -15.00 17.00
C ASP A 225 -2.41 -16.27 17.59
N ILE A 226 -3.18 -17.09 18.31
CA ILE A 226 -2.73 -18.37 18.90
C ILE A 226 -2.23 -19.31 17.80
N LEU A 227 -3.04 -19.55 16.76
CA LEU A 227 -2.64 -20.37 15.59
C LEU A 227 -1.39 -19.81 14.91
N LEU A 228 -1.34 -18.50 14.66
CA LEU A 228 -0.17 -17.84 14.06
C LEU A 228 1.10 -18.07 14.90
N LEU A 229 1.04 -17.91 16.22
CA LEU A 229 2.19 -18.08 17.10
C LEU A 229 2.63 -19.54 17.20
N SER A 230 1.70 -20.51 17.22
CA SER A 230 2.02 -21.93 17.16
C SER A 230 2.80 -22.30 15.90
N HIS A 231 2.30 -21.93 14.71
CA HIS A 231 3.00 -22.17 13.45
C HIS A 231 4.36 -21.46 13.34
N VAL A 232 4.52 -20.30 14.01
CA VAL A 232 5.80 -19.59 14.11
C VAL A 232 6.80 -20.31 15.00
N LEU A 233 6.37 -20.92 16.11
CA LEU A 233 7.23 -21.75 16.96
C LEU A 233 7.66 -23.05 16.27
N ASP A 234 6.77 -23.65 15.48
CA ASP A 234 7.06 -24.87 14.72
C ASP A 234 8.02 -24.58 13.55
N THR A 235 7.72 -23.55 12.75
CA THR A 235 8.49 -23.22 11.54
C THR A 235 9.79 -22.48 11.86
N LYS A 236 9.83 -21.64 12.90
CA LYS A 236 10.99 -20.82 13.29
C LYS A 236 11.49 -19.95 12.13
N PRO A 237 10.67 -19.03 11.58
CA PRO A 237 10.93 -18.37 10.30
C PRO A 237 12.25 -17.58 10.22
N TRP A 238 12.84 -17.20 11.35
CA TRP A 238 14.16 -16.56 11.44
C TRP A 238 15.35 -17.50 11.13
N THR A 239 15.17 -18.83 11.11
CA THR A 239 16.25 -19.78 10.79
C THR A 239 16.49 -19.98 9.29
N PHE A 240 15.67 -19.38 8.43
CA PHE A 240 15.75 -19.53 6.97
C PHE A 240 16.81 -18.59 6.39
N ALA A 241 17.55 -19.07 5.37
CA ALA A 241 18.58 -18.27 4.69
C ALA A 241 18.02 -16.97 4.11
N ASN A 242 16.84 -17.04 3.48
CA ASN A 242 16.03 -15.89 3.14
C ASN A 242 14.97 -15.71 4.23
N PHE A 243 15.03 -14.60 4.96
CA PHE A 243 14.11 -14.31 6.07
C PHE A 243 12.62 -14.43 5.69
N MET A 244 12.23 -14.02 4.47
CA MET A 244 10.83 -14.07 4.04
C MET A 244 10.32 -15.45 3.66
N ASP A 245 11.20 -16.42 3.32
CA ASP A 245 10.78 -17.76 2.90
C ASP A 245 10.17 -18.53 4.08
N GLY A 246 10.74 -18.37 5.28
CA GLY A 246 10.17 -18.91 6.51
C GLY A 246 8.79 -18.33 6.83
N TRP A 247 8.59 -17.02 6.63
CA TRP A 247 7.28 -16.39 6.80
C TRP A 247 6.26 -16.80 5.72
N GLN A 248 6.74 -17.13 4.51
CA GLN A 248 5.90 -17.68 3.45
C GLN A 248 5.43 -19.09 3.85
N GLN A 249 6.32 -19.95 4.36
CA GLN A 249 5.96 -21.27 4.90
C GLN A 249 4.94 -21.19 6.05
N VAL A 250 5.13 -20.29 7.04
CA VAL A 250 4.12 -20.04 8.10
C VAL A 250 2.78 -19.64 7.50
N CYS A 251 2.78 -18.78 6.47
CA CYS A 251 1.55 -18.33 5.82
C CYS A 251 0.84 -19.45 5.06
N ASP A 252 1.59 -20.34 4.41
CA ASP A 252 1.04 -21.47 3.66
C ASP A 252 0.49 -22.57 4.58
N GLN A 253 1.14 -22.83 5.72
CA GLN A 253 0.59 -23.69 6.78
C GLN A 253 -0.72 -23.13 7.34
N LEU A 254 -0.77 -21.83 7.64
CA LEU A 254 -1.98 -21.18 8.15
C LEU A 254 -3.15 -21.27 7.16
N ARG A 255 -2.91 -21.16 5.84
CA ARG A 255 -3.97 -21.33 4.82
C ARG A 255 -4.53 -22.76 4.75
N GLN A 256 -3.81 -23.76 5.24
CA GLN A 256 -4.29 -25.14 5.30
C GLN A 256 -5.14 -25.41 6.56
N HIS A 257 -5.09 -24.53 7.56
CA HIS A 257 -5.81 -24.70 8.83
C HIS A 257 -7.27 -24.25 8.70
N VAL A 258 -8.23 -25.17 8.96
CA VAL A 258 -9.68 -24.94 8.76
C VAL A 258 -10.21 -23.73 9.52
N ASP A 259 -9.72 -23.49 10.73
CA ASP A 259 -10.14 -22.35 11.56
C ASP A 259 -9.58 -21.00 11.10
N PHE A 260 -8.49 -20.97 10.32
CA PHE A 260 -7.81 -19.74 9.91
C PHE A 260 -8.46 -19.11 8.68
N ASN A 261 -9.62 -18.49 8.89
CA ASN A 261 -10.44 -17.88 7.83
C ASN A 261 -9.99 -16.45 7.44
N LEU A 262 -8.67 -16.20 7.36
CA LEU A 262 -8.09 -14.91 6.98
C LEU A 262 -7.22 -15.02 5.71
N ASP A 263 -7.50 -14.16 4.74
CA ASP A 263 -6.62 -13.97 3.58
C ASP A 263 -5.52 -12.97 3.95
N LYS A 264 -4.28 -13.47 4.08
CA LYS A 264 -3.09 -12.73 4.53
C LYS A 264 -1.84 -13.15 3.74
N THR A 265 -0.89 -12.23 3.69
CA THR A 265 0.45 -12.43 3.12
C THR A 265 1.47 -12.70 4.23
N ALA A 266 2.61 -13.30 3.88
CA ALA A 266 3.73 -13.55 4.78
C ALA A 266 4.12 -12.31 5.61
N GLY A 267 4.29 -11.15 4.96
CA GLY A 267 4.61 -9.88 5.64
C GLY A 267 3.50 -9.36 6.56
N ALA A 268 2.22 -9.69 6.31
CA ALA A 268 1.13 -9.35 7.21
C ALA A 268 1.11 -10.24 8.47
N CYS A 269 1.51 -11.52 8.34
CA CYS A 269 1.73 -12.42 9.47
C CYS A 269 2.93 -11.97 10.31
N GLN A 270 4.07 -11.66 9.69
CA GLN A 270 5.25 -11.08 10.36
C GLN A 270 4.89 -9.81 11.12
N ALA A 271 4.28 -8.83 10.46
CA ALA A 271 3.91 -7.55 11.09
C ALA A 271 2.93 -7.73 12.26
N ARG A 272 2.08 -8.77 12.24
CA ARG A 272 1.22 -9.13 13.37
C ARG A 272 2.01 -9.68 14.55
N VAL A 273 2.97 -10.58 14.32
CA VAL A 273 3.82 -11.12 15.40
C VAL A 273 4.68 -10.02 16.03
N VAL A 274 5.32 -9.17 15.21
CA VAL A 274 6.12 -8.03 15.72
C VAL A 274 5.27 -7.12 16.60
N LEU A 275 4.07 -6.76 16.17
CA LEU A 275 3.15 -5.93 16.97
C LEU A 275 2.72 -6.60 18.28
N LEU A 276 2.57 -7.93 18.32
CA LEU A 276 2.25 -8.65 19.56
C LEU A 276 3.46 -8.70 20.52
N LEU A 277 4.68 -8.88 20.00
CA LEU A 277 5.92 -8.80 20.79
C LEU A 277 6.17 -7.37 21.29
N ASP A 278 5.86 -6.34 20.51
CA ASP A 278 5.91 -4.94 20.95
C ASP A 278 4.95 -4.69 22.12
N HIS A 279 3.73 -5.24 22.06
CA HIS A 279 2.78 -5.15 23.17
C HIS A 279 3.22 -5.94 24.41
N LEU A 280 3.85 -7.11 24.25
CA LEU A 280 4.46 -7.86 25.35
C LEU A 280 5.56 -7.04 26.04
N ARG A 281 6.53 -6.55 25.27
CA ARG A 281 7.67 -5.75 25.77
C ARG A 281 7.24 -4.44 26.42
N ALA A 282 6.14 -3.85 25.96
CA ALA A 282 5.54 -2.64 26.54
C ALA A 282 4.61 -2.93 27.75
N GLY A 283 4.45 -4.19 28.19
CA GLY A 283 3.55 -4.58 29.27
C GLY A 283 2.06 -4.30 28.99
N ASN A 284 1.67 -4.19 27.72
CA ASN A 284 0.34 -3.74 27.32
C ASN A 284 -0.68 -4.91 27.32
N VAL A 285 -0.98 -5.40 28.53
CA VAL A 285 -1.95 -6.47 28.80
C VAL A 285 -3.30 -6.18 28.13
N MET A 286 -3.79 -4.94 28.22
CA MET A 286 -5.07 -4.52 27.63
C MET A 286 -5.11 -4.71 26.11
N ALA A 287 -4.02 -4.40 25.39
CA ALA A 287 -3.95 -4.61 23.94
C ALA A 287 -3.89 -6.10 23.56
N LEU A 288 -3.24 -6.92 24.38
CA LEU A 288 -3.18 -8.37 24.19
C LEU A 288 -4.52 -9.06 24.49
N GLN A 289 -5.27 -8.62 25.50
CA GLN A 289 -6.58 -9.16 25.89
C GLN A 289 -7.73 -8.75 24.95
N LYS A 290 -7.65 -7.58 24.29
CA LYS A 290 -8.75 -6.89 23.57
C LYS A 290 -9.61 -7.71 22.58
N SER A 291 -9.18 -8.89 22.16
CA SER A 291 -9.84 -9.68 21.11
C SER A 291 -10.02 -11.16 21.45
N GLY A 292 -10.15 -11.51 22.73
CA GLY A 292 -10.38 -12.89 23.19
C GLY A 292 -10.85 -13.00 24.64
N THR A 293 -11.05 -14.23 25.07
CA THR A 293 -11.26 -14.66 26.47
C THR A 293 -9.98 -14.58 27.31
N MET A 294 -10.09 -14.77 28.64
CA MET A 294 -8.92 -14.83 29.52
C MET A 294 -8.02 -16.02 29.17
N ASP A 295 -8.61 -17.20 28.95
CA ASP A 295 -7.89 -18.42 28.58
C ASP A 295 -7.12 -18.25 27.25
N GLU A 296 -7.73 -17.61 26.26
CA GLU A 296 -7.06 -17.24 25.00
C GLU A 296 -5.94 -16.22 25.22
N TYR A 297 -6.08 -15.29 26.16
CA TYR A 297 -5.02 -14.35 26.53
C TYR A 297 -3.85 -15.08 27.21
N GLU A 298 -4.10 -15.95 28.18
CA GLU A 298 -3.07 -16.71 28.89
C GLU A 298 -2.29 -17.60 27.92
N ARG A 299 -2.98 -18.37 27.08
CA ARG A 299 -2.33 -19.22 26.06
C ARG A 299 -1.54 -18.40 25.04
N LYS A 300 -2.07 -17.24 24.61
CA LYS A 300 -1.34 -16.34 23.71
C LYS A 300 -0.11 -15.73 24.37
N HIS A 301 -0.19 -15.37 25.65
CA HIS A 301 0.90 -14.79 26.41
C HIS A 301 2.03 -15.81 26.61
N GLU A 302 1.69 -17.05 26.95
CA GLU A 302 2.63 -18.18 27.02
C GLU A 302 3.37 -18.38 25.68
N LEU A 303 2.64 -18.43 24.57
CA LEU A 303 3.23 -18.58 23.23
C LEU A 303 4.11 -17.38 22.86
N LEU A 304 3.73 -16.15 23.23
CA LEU A 304 4.56 -14.95 22.98
C LEU A 304 5.87 -14.97 23.76
N LEU A 305 5.86 -15.42 25.02
CA LEU A 305 7.08 -15.61 25.80
C LEU A 305 8.01 -16.66 25.17
N GLN A 306 7.47 -17.78 24.68
CA GLN A 306 8.23 -18.79 23.97
C GLN A 306 8.83 -18.26 22.66
N VAL A 307 8.06 -17.50 21.86
CA VAL A 307 8.54 -16.88 20.61
C VAL A 307 9.65 -15.87 20.91
N GLN A 308 9.48 -15.03 21.93
CA GLN A 308 10.50 -14.06 22.34
C GLN A 308 11.81 -14.75 22.74
N ALA A 309 11.76 -15.74 23.64
CA ALA A 309 12.93 -16.49 24.07
C ALA A 309 13.65 -17.22 22.92
N MET A 310 12.91 -17.79 21.97
CA MET A 310 13.47 -18.47 20.79
C MET A 310 14.13 -17.51 19.80
N VAL A 311 13.61 -16.29 19.66
CA VAL A 311 14.20 -15.23 18.83
C VAL A 311 15.47 -14.69 19.50
N ASP A 312 15.43 -14.43 20.80
CA ASP A 312 16.58 -13.91 21.55
C ASP A 312 17.75 -14.92 21.56
N ALA A 313 17.48 -16.19 21.88
CA ALA A 313 18.49 -17.25 21.82
C ALA A 313 19.09 -17.44 20.41
N HIS A 314 18.30 -17.21 19.35
CA HIS A 314 18.80 -17.24 17.97
C HIS A 314 19.70 -16.03 17.66
N ASN A 315 19.32 -14.83 18.11
CA ASN A 315 20.13 -13.63 17.96
C ASN A 315 21.46 -13.77 18.71
N GLU A 316 21.44 -14.22 19.97
CA GLU A 316 22.63 -14.53 20.76
C GLU A 316 23.54 -15.55 20.05
N SER A 317 22.95 -16.62 19.49
CA SER A 317 23.69 -17.62 18.72
C SER A 317 24.38 -17.00 17.49
N GLN A 318 23.66 -16.17 16.71
CA GLN A 318 24.25 -15.46 15.56
C GLN A 318 25.36 -14.49 15.96
N GLU A 319 25.21 -13.77 17.08
CA GLU A 319 26.25 -12.89 17.60
C GLU A 319 27.47 -13.68 18.08
N GLN A 320 27.30 -14.83 18.73
CA GLN A 320 28.40 -15.72 19.09
C GLN A 320 29.17 -16.23 17.85
N PHE A 321 28.48 -16.68 16.80
CA PHE A 321 29.13 -17.08 15.54
C PHE A 321 29.88 -15.91 14.88
N ARG A 322 29.30 -14.70 14.89
CA ARG A 322 29.94 -13.49 14.37
C ARG A 322 31.17 -13.09 15.17
N ASN A 323 31.10 -13.17 16.50
CA ASN A 323 32.19 -12.84 17.41
C ASN A 323 33.34 -13.85 17.32
N GLN A 324 33.06 -15.15 17.20
CA GLN A 324 34.07 -16.17 16.93
C GLN A 324 34.75 -15.96 15.56
N SER A 325 33.96 -15.70 14.51
CA SER A 325 34.48 -15.39 13.17
C SER A 325 35.36 -14.14 13.14
N GLY A 326 35.02 -13.10 13.93
CA GLY A 326 35.86 -11.92 14.12
C GLY A 326 37.10 -12.16 14.99
N SER A 327 37.02 -13.08 15.96
CA SER A 327 38.12 -13.41 16.88
C SER A 327 39.30 -14.08 16.18
N PHE A 328 39.05 -14.88 15.13
CA PHE A 328 40.12 -15.47 14.30
C PHE A 328 41.02 -14.44 13.59
N LEU A 329 40.58 -13.18 13.46
CA LEU A 329 41.38 -12.08 12.89
C LEU A 329 42.03 -11.17 13.94
N ARG A 330 41.83 -11.42 15.25
CA ARG A 330 42.34 -10.57 16.34
C ARG A 330 43.16 -11.32 17.40
N SER A 331 43.70 -12.49 17.05
CA SER A 331 44.61 -13.26 17.91
C SER A 331 46.08 -12.90 17.65
N SER A 332 46.52 -11.74 18.15
CA SER A 332 47.95 -11.43 18.27
C SER A 332 48.25 -10.58 19.51
N HIS A 333 48.73 -11.27 20.55
CA HIS A 333 49.61 -10.78 21.61
C HIS A 333 49.08 -9.71 22.59
N ILE A 334 48.55 -10.16 23.73
CA ILE A 334 48.58 -9.39 25.00
C ILE A 334 49.19 -10.29 26.09
N THR A 335 50.40 -9.95 26.52
CA THR A 335 51.06 -10.53 27.70
C THR A 335 50.82 -9.64 28.92
N GLN A 336 50.76 -10.27 30.09
CA GLN A 336 50.47 -9.63 31.38
C GLN A 336 51.58 -8.67 31.81
N HIS A 337 51.20 -7.47 32.27
CA HIS A 337 51.84 -6.54 33.22
C HIS A 337 50.98 -5.25 33.14
N GLU A 338 50.69 -4.47 34.20
CA GLU A 338 51.23 -4.41 35.55
C GLU A 338 50.17 -3.81 36.51
N ALA A 339 50.25 -4.11 37.82
CA ALA A 339 49.35 -3.53 38.82
C ALA A 339 50.05 -2.41 39.62
N ALA A 340 49.70 -1.15 39.35
CA ALA A 340 50.09 0.00 40.19
C ALA A 340 49.17 1.23 39.98
N VAL A 341 49.24 2.18 40.92
CA VAL A 341 48.67 3.55 40.86
C VAL A 341 47.14 3.70 41.09
N VAL A 342 46.70 3.41 42.32
CA VAL A 342 45.33 3.65 42.85
C VAL A 342 45.03 5.14 43.17
N LYS A 343 45.82 6.11 42.69
CA LYS A 343 45.65 7.56 43.03
C LYS A 343 45.75 8.56 41.86
N VAL A 344 45.46 8.12 40.62
CA VAL A 344 45.20 9.00 39.46
C VAL A 344 43.79 8.71 38.86
N GLY A 345 42.93 8.04 39.64
CA GLY A 345 41.77 7.30 39.14
C GLY A 345 40.64 8.13 38.50
N GLU A 346 40.39 9.38 38.93
CA GLU A 346 39.21 10.13 38.44
C GLU A 346 39.45 10.88 37.13
N VAL A 347 40.64 11.48 36.94
CA VAL A 347 40.96 12.21 35.69
C VAL A 347 41.34 11.25 34.57
N ALA A 348 42.09 10.18 34.87
CA ALA A 348 42.42 9.16 33.88
C ALA A 348 41.19 8.35 33.44
N ALA A 349 40.24 8.05 34.36
CA ALA A 349 38.98 7.40 33.98
C ALA A 349 38.09 8.30 33.11
N ALA A 350 38.07 9.62 33.34
CA ALA A 350 37.34 10.55 32.48
C ALA A 350 37.92 10.59 31.06
N ILE A 351 39.24 10.66 30.91
CA ILE A 351 39.91 10.65 29.60
C ILE A 351 39.69 9.30 28.90
N ALA A 352 39.95 8.19 29.57
CA ALA A 352 39.72 6.85 29.02
C ALA A 352 38.24 6.59 28.66
N ALA A 353 37.27 7.14 29.41
CA ALA A 353 35.86 7.08 29.05
C ALA A 353 35.53 7.91 27.79
N THR A 354 36.15 9.08 27.61
CA THR A 354 35.98 9.87 26.37
C THR A 354 36.66 9.22 25.16
N GLU A 355 37.81 8.58 25.34
CA GLU A 355 38.50 7.84 24.28
C GLU A 355 37.72 6.57 23.91
N ALA A 356 37.26 5.78 24.89
CA ALA A 356 36.42 4.61 24.66
C ALA A 356 35.08 4.97 23.99
N ALA A 357 34.43 6.07 24.39
CA ALA A 357 33.22 6.56 23.72
C ALA A 357 33.49 6.91 22.24
N GLY A 358 34.60 7.60 21.96
CA GLY A 358 35.01 7.93 20.60
C GLY A 358 35.46 6.72 19.77
N GLU A 359 35.99 5.66 20.38
CA GLU A 359 36.28 4.40 19.67
C GLU A 359 35.00 3.63 19.35
N VAL A 360 34.05 3.54 20.29
CA VAL A 360 32.74 2.91 20.07
C VAL A 360 31.94 3.63 18.98
N GLU A 361 32.00 4.96 18.93
CA GLU A 361 31.35 5.75 17.85
C GLU A 361 32.01 5.49 16.49
N ARG A 362 33.35 5.41 16.41
CA ARG A 362 34.07 5.07 15.18
C ARG A 362 33.83 3.64 14.72
N ASP A 363 33.69 2.68 15.64
CA ASP A 363 33.33 1.29 15.30
C ASP A 363 31.85 1.16 14.91
N GLY A 364 30.97 1.98 15.49
CA GLY A 364 29.60 2.17 15.04
C GLY A 364 29.55 2.66 13.58
N GLN A 365 30.33 3.71 13.27
CA GLN A 365 30.43 4.25 11.91
C GLN A 365 31.01 3.21 10.93
N ARG A 366 32.14 2.57 11.26
CA ARG A 366 32.72 1.50 10.43
C ARG A 366 31.74 0.34 10.18
N ARG A 367 30.89 0.02 11.15
CA ARG A 367 29.83 -1.01 11.00
C ARG A 367 28.68 -0.53 10.10
N LEU A 368 28.36 0.76 10.07
CA LEU A 368 27.41 1.34 9.12
C LEU A 368 27.99 1.37 7.70
N ASP A 369 29.23 1.84 7.52
CA ASP A 369 29.91 1.88 6.22
C ASP A 369 29.99 0.48 5.59
N LEU A 370 30.28 -0.57 6.38
CA LEU A 370 30.28 -1.96 5.92
C LEU A 370 28.88 -2.48 5.53
N LEU A 371 27.81 -1.99 6.16
CA LEU A 371 26.44 -2.33 5.77
C LEU A 371 26.03 -1.59 4.49
N GLU A 372 26.44 -0.34 4.32
CA GLU A 372 26.25 0.45 3.10
C GLU A 372 26.95 -0.22 1.91
N ILE A 373 28.24 -0.55 2.03
CA ILE A 373 29.01 -1.27 0.99
C ILE A 373 28.38 -2.62 0.66
N LYS A 374 27.83 -3.35 1.64
CA LYS A 374 27.13 -4.62 1.39
C LYS A 374 25.84 -4.40 0.61
N MET A 375 25.03 -3.41 1.01
CA MET A 375 23.77 -3.05 0.34
C MET A 375 24.01 -2.55 -1.09
N GLU A 376 25.05 -1.74 -1.32
CA GLU A 376 25.44 -1.27 -2.66
C GLU A 376 25.84 -2.43 -3.57
N ARG A 377 26.60 -3.42 -3.07
CA ARG A 377 26.97 -4.62 -3.83
C ARG A 377 25.75 -5.45 -4.20
N GLU A 378 24.84 -5.69 -3.25
CA GLU A 378 23.61 -6.43 -3.50
C GLU A 378 22.72 -5.72 -4.54
N LEU A 379 22.58 -4.40 -4.44
CA LEU A 379 21.85 -3.58 -5.42
C LEU A 379 22.51 -3.62 -6.81
N ALA A 380 23.85 -3.58 -6.86
CA ALA A 380 24.61 -3.68 -8.12
C ALA A 380 24.49 -5.07 -8.76
N GLU A 381 24.44 -6.14 -7.97
CA GLU A 381 24.19 -7.51 -8.45
C GLU A 381 22.77 -7.67 -8.97
N GLN A 382 21.75 -7.18 -8.25
CA GLN A 382 20.36 -7.15 -8.72
C GLN A 382 20.22 -6.36 -10.03
N ARG A 383 20.90 -5.20 -10.15
CA ARG A 383 20.92 -4.41 -11.39
C ARG A 383 21.58 -5.16 -12.53
N ARG A 384 22.73 -5.80 -12.31
CA ARG A 384 23.41 -6.64 -13.32
C ARG A 384 22.54 -7.81 -13.78
N TYR A 385 21.81 -8.44 -12.87
CA TYR A 385 20.87 -9.51 -13.19
C TYR A 385 19.72 -9.00 -14.07
N ALA A 386 19.10 -7.87 -13.72
CA ALA A 386 18.08 -7.22 -14.55
C ALA A 386 18.62 -6.81 -15.93
N ASP A 387 19.82 -6.22 -15.99
CA ASP A 387 20.48 -5.81 -17.24
C ASP A 387 20.83 -7.02 -18.14
N GLU A 388 21.07 -8.21 -17.58
CA GLU A 388 21.25 -9.45 -18.37
C GLU A 388 19.92 -10.03 -18.84
N GLN A 389 18.85 -9.99 -18.03
CA GLN A 389 17.50 -10.36 -18.46
C GLN A 389 17.00 -9.50 -19.64
N VAL A 390 17.21 -8.19 -19.58
CA VAL A 390 16.90 -7.27 -20.69
C VAL A 390 17.72 -7.62 -21.93
N ARG A 391 19.03 -7.88 -21.79
CA ARG A 391 19.88 -8.29 -22.93
C ARG A 391 19.49 -9.66 -23.51
N GLN A 392 18.97 -10.59 -22.71
CA GLN A 392 18.42 -11.85 -23.22
C GLN A 392 17.13 -11.61 -24.02
N LEU A 393 16.21 -10.80 -23.52
CA LEU A 393 14.98 -10.43 -24.24
C LEU A 393 15.28 -9.70 -25.55
N GLU A 394 16.22 -8.76 -25.57
CA GLU A 394 16.64 -8.09 -26.80
C GLU A 394 17.25 -9.06 -27.83
N ARG A 395 18.06 -10.04 -27.39
CA ARG A 395 18.62 -11.07 -28.29
C ARG A 395 17.50 -11.90 -28.92
N LEU A 396 16.52 -12.32 -28.13
CA LEU A 396 15.34 -13.06 -28.64
C LEU A 396 14.52 -12.22 -29.62
N GLN A 397 14.28 -10.95 -29.31
CA GLN A 397 13.53 -10.04 -30.20
C GLN A 397 14.26 -9.81 -31.53
N ARG A 398 15.59 -9.61 -31.51
CA ARG A 398 16.41 -9.46 -32.74
C ARG A 398 16.36 -10.74 -33.57
N ALA A 399 16.55 -11.91 -32.96
CA ALA A 399 16.48 -13.20 -33.65
C ALA A 399 15.10 -13.47 -34.26
N GLN A 400 14.02 -13.08 -33.57
CA GLN A 400 12.65 -13.20 -34.10
C GLN A 400 12.41 -12.28 -35.31
N LEU A 401 12.90 -11.03 -35.26
CA LEU A 401 12.82 -10.08 -36.38
C LEU A 401 13.61 -10.60 -37.60
N GLU A 402 14.82 -11.09 -37.37
CA GLU A 402 15.68 -11.67 -38.41
C GLU A 402 15.04 -12.92 -39.04
N ALA A 403 14.44 -13.80 -38.23
CA ALA A 403 13.69 -14.95 -38.72
C ALA A 403 12.50 -14.54 -39.62
N GLN A 404 11.74 -13.50 -39.24
CA GLN A 404 10.65 -12.96 -40.07
C GLN A 404 11.17 -12.34 -41.38
N GLN A 405 12.27 -11.58 -41.32
CA GLN A 405 12.90 -11.00 -42.52
C GLN A 405 13.39 -12.09 -43.48
N ASN A 406 14.02 -13.14 -42.94
CA ASN A 406 14.48 -14.29 -43.73
C ASN A 406 13.32 -15.06 -44.37
N GLN A 407 12.21 -15.29 -43.65
CA GLN A 407 10.99 -15.87 -44.21
C GLN A 407 10.40 -15.02 -45.35
N HIS A 408 10.34 -13.69 -45.16
CA HIS A 408 9.85 -12.78 -46.19
C HIS A 408 10.77 -12.76 -47.42
N ALA A 409 12.09 -12.77 -47.24
CA ALA A 409 13.07 -12.87 -48.32
C ALA A 409 12.95 -14.19 -49.10
N GLN A 410 12.73 -15.31 -48.42
CA GLN A 410 12.48 -16.61 -49.05
C GLN A 410 11.19 -16.62 -49.89
N LEU A 411 10.11 -16.02 -49.38
CA LEU A 411 8.85 -15.86 -50.12
C LEU A 411 9.04 -15.03 -51.40
N LEU A 412 9.74 -13.89 -51.32
CA LEU A 412 10.06 -13.06 -52.49
C LEU A 412 10.91 -13.82 -53.52
N ALA A 413 11.92 -14.57 -53.07
CA ALA A 413 12.76 -15.40 -53.95
C ALA A 413 11.94 -16.50 -54.65
N ALA A 414 11.03 -17.17 -53.93
CA ALA A 414 10.14 -18.17 -54.49
C ALA A 414 9.18 -17.58 -55.55
N ILE A 415 8.61 -16.40 -55.29
CA ILE A 415 7.77 -15.67 -56.25
C ILE A 415 8.57 -15.31 -57.51
N GLN A 416 9.81 -14.82 -57.36
CA GLN A 416 10.69 -14.53 -58.50
C GLN A 416 11.01 -15.80 -59.32
N GLN A 417 11.31 -16.93 -58.67
CA GLN A 417 11.52 -18.20 -59.37
C GLN A 417 10.27 -18.66 -60.14
N GLN A 418 9.08 -18.52 -59.56
CA GLN A 418 7.82 -18.82 -60.25
C GLN A 418 7.60 -17.91 -61.48
N GLN A 419 7.93 -16.62 -61.38
CA GLN A 419 7.84 -15.68 -62.50
C GLN A 419 8.82 -16.03 -63.63
N ILE A 420 10.07 -16.40 -63.31
CA ILE A 420 11.06 -16.85 -64.29
C ILE A 420 10.59 -18.12 -65.00
N MET A 421 10.11 -19.13 -64.25
CA MET A 421 9.59 -20.38 -64.79
C MET A 421 8.39 -20.14 -65.72
N MET A 422 7.48 -19.24 -65.34
CA MET A 422 6.33 -18.84 -66.17
C MET A 422 6.78 -18.17 -67.48
N LEU A 423 7.79 -17.28 -67.43
CA LEU A 423 8.34 -16.64 -68.62
C LEU A 423 8.97 -17.65 -69.58
N ASP A 424 9.71 -18.64 -69.08
CA ASP A 424 10.33 -19.66 -69.92
C ASP A 424 9.31 -20.66 -70.49
N LEU A 425 8.27 -21.01 -69.73
CA LEU A 425 7.11 -21.73 -70.25
C LEU A 425 6.44 -20.95 -71.40
N MET A 426 6.13 -19.66 -71.22
CA MET A 426 5.56 -18.84 -72.30
C MET A 426 6.47 -18.75 -73.53
N LYS A 427 7.79 -18.61 -73.36
CA LYS A 427 8.76 -18.64 -74.47
C LYS A 427 8.71 -19.98 -75.22
N SER A 428 8.75 -21.10 -74.50
CA SER A 428 8.74 -22.45 -75.11
C SER A 428 7.46 -22.70 -75.93
N VAL A 429 6.29 -22.33 -75.38
CA VAL A 429 5.00 -22.40 -76.10
C VAL A 429 5.02 -21.51 -77.34
N ALA A 430 5.53 -20.27 -77.23
CA ALA A 430 5.66 -19.35 -78.35
C ALA A 430 6.67 -19.82 -79.43
N THR A 431 7.69 -20.60 -79.07
CA THR A 431 8.60 -21.22 -80.05
C THR A 431 8.00 -22.45 -80.74
N ASN A 432 7.12 -23.18 -80.07
CA ASN A 432 6.40 -24.31 -80.69
C ASN A 432 5.32 -23.80 -81.66
N LEU A 433 4.56 -22.76 -81.28
CA LEU A 433 3.61 -22.05 -82.14
C LEU A 433 4.21 -21.33 -83.38
N LYS A 434 5.53 -21.40 -83.57
CA LYS A 434 6.24 -20.89 -84.75
C LYS A 434 6.84 -22.01 -85.62
N LYS A 435 6.65 -23.28 -85.25
CA LYS A 435 7.12 -24.45 -85.99
C LYS A 435 6.00 -25.23 -86.67
N ASP A 436 4.77 -25.05 -86.21
CA ASP A 436 3.53 -25.37 -86.93
C ASP A 436 3.12 -24.17 -87.82
#